data_AF-A0A1M2ZLA6-F1
#
_entry.id   AF-A0A1M2ZLA6-F1
#
_cell.length_a   1.000
_cell.length_b   1.000
_cell.length_c   1.000
_cell.angle_alpha   90.00
_cell.angle_beta   90.00
_cell.angle_gamma   90.00
#
_symmetry.space_group_name_H-M   'P 1'
#
loop_
_entity.id
_entity.type
_entity.pdbx_description
1 polymer ?
#
loop_
_entity_poly.entity_id
_entity_poly.type
_entity_poly.pdbx_seq_one_letter_code
_entity_poly.pdbx_strand_id
1 'polypeptide(L)'
;MSIGDAALLIVTAGDLPQADRHELRLDVGERTGKWAAQLDAALIDLAQPVIVVAAELAAIAFAHWAQLSPLRYSRQIAGAVLLDPAAPREWPRLGLASTPATPLPFPSLLVASGIGTAAHILALAARWRSRFATRDAIQNDIAGDSTEASLRAALRAFLAPRAPSAPTLRRSIAELTPPLASLLFKSPPIR
;
A
#
# COMPACT_ATOMS: atom_id res chain seq x y z
N MET A 1 17.45 18.11 3.77
CA MET A 1 17.26 17.75 2.36
C MET A 1 16.16 16.70 2.33
N SER A 2 14.91 17.13 2.09
CA SER A 2 13.71 16.33 2.34
C SER A 2 13.51 15.35 1.18
N ILE A 3 13.38 14.07 1.52
CA ILE A 3 13.09 12.98 0.57
C ILE A 3 11.64 13.20 0.11
N GLY A 4 11.46 14.02 -0.92
CA GLY A 4 10.17 14.45 -1.40
C GLY A 4 9.55 13.46 -2.39
N ASP A 5 8.38 12.93 -2.02
CA ASP A 5 7.30 12.44 -2.89
C ASP A 5 7.74 11.50 -4.04
N ALA A 6 8.65 10.56 -3.76
CA ALA A 6 9.05 9.54 -4.72
C ALA A 6 8.15 8.31 -4.56
N ALA A 7 7.06 8.31 -5.33
CA ALA A 7 6.33 7.09 -5.67
C ALA A 7 7.32 6.13 -6.35
N LEU A 8 7.72 5.06 -5.66
CA LEU A 8 8.62 4.02 -6.17
C LEU A 8 7.78 2.79 -6.45
N LEU A 9 7.52 2.51 -7.73
CA LEU A 9 6.95 1.24 -8.22
C LEU A 9 8.08 0.29 -8.57
N ILE A 10 8.46 -0.63 -7.68
CA ILE A 10 9.40 -1.70 -8.05
C ILE A 10 8.58 -2.85 -8.57
N VAL A 11 8.87 -3.21 -9.82
CA VAL A 11 8.37 -4.40 -10.51
C VAL A 11 9.48 -5.42 -10.41
N THR A 12 9.20 -6.63 -9.94
CA THR A 12 10.14 -7.75 -10.06
C THR A 12 9.52 -8.83 -10.95
N ALA A 13 10.09 -9.08 -12.13
CA ALA A 13 9.94 -10.34 -12.85
C ALA A 13 11.25 -11.15 -12.67
N GLY A 14 11.15 -12.40 -12.23
CA GLY A 14 12.30 -13.31 -12.05
C GLY A 14 12.65 -13.68 -10.61
N ASP A 15 13.67 -14.55 -10.44
CA ASP A 15 14.18 -14.98 -9.14
C ASP A 15 14.87 -13.81 -8.41
N LEU A 16 14.32 -13.41 -7.26
CA LEU A 16 15.02 -12.50 -6.33
C LEU A 16 16.37 -13.15 -5.96
N PRO A 17 17.52 -12.46 -6.06
CA PRO A 17 17.71 -11.00 -6.05
C PRO A 17 18.03 -10.35 -7.41
N GLN A 18 17.88 -11.04 -8.54
CA GLN A 18 18.31 -10.60 -9.88
C GLN A 18 17.19 -9.97 -10.72
N ALA A 19 16.01 -9.75 -10.14
CA ALA A 19 14.87 -9.19 -10.86
C ALA A 19 15.15 -7.75 -11.33
N ASP A 20 14.76 -7.47 -12.58
CA ASP A 20 14.89 -6.14 -13.18
C ASP A 20 14.05 -5.12 -12.41
N ARG A 21 14.72 -4.17 -11.74
CA ARG A 21 14.07 -3.11 -10.99
C ARG A 21 13.73 -1.95 -11.91
N HIS A 22 12.46 -1.75 -12.16
CA HIS A 22 11.95 -0.50 -12.73
C HIS A 22 11.56 0.45 -11.60
N GLU A 23 11.78 1.75 -11.78
CA GLU A 23 11.37 2.79 -10.84
C GLU A 23 10.51 3.80 -11.61
N LEU A 24 9.23 3.89 -11.26
CA LEU A 24 8.28 4.82 -11.88
C LEU A 24 7.85 5.88 -10.88
N ARG A 25 8.18 7.14 -11.16
CA ARG A 25 7.64 8.29 -10.44
C ARG A 25 6.33 8.76 -11.07
N LEU A 26 5.26 8.73 -10.28
CA LEU A 26 3.93 9.19 -10.72
C LEU A 26 3.88 10.72 -10.75
N ASP A 27 3.28 11.25 -11.83
CA ASP A 27 2.91 12.66 -11.97
C ASP A 27 1.66 12.91 -11.12
N VAL A 28 1.86 13.57 -9.98
CA VAL A 28 0.81 13.92 -9.01
C VAL A 28 0.59 15.43 -9.02
N GLY A 29 -0.67 15.83 -9.20
CA GLY A 29 -1.12 17.22 -9.20
C GLY A 29 -2.64 17.31 -9.14
N GLU A 30 -3.18 18.42 -8.64
CA GLU A 30 -4.62 18.60 -8.31
C GLU A 30 -5.60 18.38 -9.49
N ARG A 31 -5.10 18.19 -10.72
CA ARG A 31 -5.92 18.03 -11.93
C ARG A 31 -5.45 16.91 -12.88
N THR A 32 -4.48 16.08 -12.52
CA THR A 32 -3.88 15.12 -13.46
C THR A 32 -4.23 13.68 -13.08
N GLY A 33 -5.13 13.05 -13.84
CA GLY A 33 -5.32 11.59 -13.88
C GLY A 33 -4.19 10.85 -14.63
N LYS A 34 -3.08 11.53 -14.91
CA LYS A 34 -1.94 11.03 -15.71
C LYS A 34 -1.26 9.83 -15.05
N TRP A 35 -1.29 9.75 -13.72
CA TRP A 35 -0.77 8.62 -12.96
C TRP A 35 -1.36 7.28 -13.44
N ALA A 36 -2.63 7.25 -13.87
CA ALA A 36 -3.26 6.01 -14.33
C ALA A 36 -2.64 5.52 -15.65
N ALA A 37 -2.45 6.44 -16.60
CA ALA A 37 -1.80 6.15 -17.87
C ALA A 37 -0.31 5.79 -17.69
N GLN A 38 0.38 6.40 -16.73
CA GLN A 38 1.75 6.03 -16.38
C GLN A 38 1.84 4.62 -15.80
N LEU A 39 0.89 4.24 -14.94
CA LEU A 39 0.80 2.88 -14.40
C LEU A 39 0.48 1.86 -15.50
N ASP A 40 -0.45 2.17 -16.40
CA ASP A 40 -0.74 1.32 -17.56
C ASP A 40 0.49 1.13 -18.44
N ALA A 41 1.16 2.21 -18.84
CA ALA A 41 2.35 2.13 -19.68
C ALA A 41 3.50 1.38 -19.00
N ALA A 42 3.67 1.56 -17.69
CA ALA A 42 4.71 0.84 -16.96
C ALA A 42 4.39 -0.64 -16.84
N LEU A 43 3.14 -1.03 -16.57
CA LEU A 43 2.77 -2.39 -16.20
C LEU A 43 2.34 -3.27 -17.38
N ILE A 44 1.99 -2.70 -18.54
CA ILE A 44 1.52 -3.47 -19.70
C ILE A 44 2.63 -4.26 -20.39
N ASP A 45 3.86 -3.75 -20.37
CA ASP A 45 5.01 -4.31 -21.11
C ASP A 45 5.85 -5.28 -20.26
N LEU A 46 5.48 -5.49 -19.00
CA LEU A 46 6.27 -6.30 -18.08
C LEU A 46 5.96 -7.79 -18.26
N ALA A 47 6.99 -8.59 -18.49
CA ALA A 47 6.86 -10.04 -18.57
C ALA A 47 6.44 -10.64 -17.21
N GLN A 48 5.61 -11.68 -17.25
CA GLN A 48 4.98 -12.34 -16.09
C GLN A 48 5.98 -12.79 -15.00
N PRO A 49 5.53 -13.02 -13.74
CA PRO A 49 4.59 -12.25 -12.94
C PRO A 49 5.30 -11.20 -12.06
N VAL A 50 4.61 -10.10 -11.75
CA VAL A 50 5.18 -8.89 -11.14
C VAL A 50 4.79 -8.74 -9.67
N ILE A 51 5.76 -8.47 -8.79
CA ILE A 51 5.48 -7.88 -7.47
C ILE A 51 5.62 -6.37 -7.57
N VAL A 52 4.62 -5.64 -7.07
CA VAL A 52 4.60 -4.18 -7.01
C VAL A 52 4.88 -3.69 -5.60
N VAL A 53 5.90 -2.87 -5.41
CA VAL A 53 6.04 -2.07 -4.19
C VAL A 53 5.59 -0.65 -4.49
N ALA A 54 4.75 -0.03 -3.66
CA ALA A 54 4.26 1.34 -3.87
C ALA A 54 4.18 2.10 -2.55
N ALA A 55 4.66 3.34 -2.51
CA ALA A 55 4.72 4.15 -1.30
C ALA A 55 3.77 5.36 -1.34
N GLU A 56 3.18 5.70 -0.18
CA GLU A 56 2.42 6.93 0.05
C GLU A 56 1.30 7.15 -0.99
N LEU A 57 1.37 8.20 -1.81
CA LEU A 57 0.40 8.49 -2.88
C LEU A 57 0.39 7.41 -3.95
N ALA A 58 1.53 6.76 -4.22
CA ALA A 58 1.61 5.68 -5.19
C ALA A 58 0.75 4.48 -4.78
N ALA A 59 0.68 4.18 -3.47
CA ALA A 59 -0.15 3.09 -2.97
C ALA A 59 -1.64 3.38 -3.20
N ILE A 60 -2.06 4.63 -3.05
CA ILE A 60 -3.44 5.06 -3.33
C ILE A 60 -3.74 5.00 -4.83
N ALA A 61 -2.86 5.54 -5.66
CA ALA A 61 -2.97 5.51 -7.12
C ALA A 61 -3.02 4.07 -7.65
N PHE A 62 -2.11 3.21 -7.18
CA PHE A 62 -2.04 1.82 -7.58
C PHE A 62 -3.29 1.03 -7.16
N ALA A 63 -3.84 1.28 -5.97
CA ALA A 63 -5.08 0.65 -5.54
C ALA A 63 -6.27 1.05 -6.43
N HIS A 64 -6.36 2.30 -6.87
CA HIS A 64 -7.38 2.74 -7.84
C HIS A 64 -7.14 2.14 -9.21
N TRP A 65 -5.91 2.19 -9.72
CA TRP A 65 -5.53 1.56 -10.98
C TRP A 65 -5.94 0.09 -10.99
N ALA A 66 -5.64 -0.67 -9.94
CA ALA A 66 -5.98 -2.09 -9.86
C ALA A 66 -7.50 -2.39 -9.98
N GLN A 67 -8.36 -1.41 -9.69
CA GLN A 67 -9.82 -1.55 -9.76
C GLN A 67 -10.40 -1.03 -11.07
N LEU A 68 -9.78 0.00 -11.65
CA LEU A 68 -10.22 0.64 -12.89
C LEU A 68 -9.65 -0.06 -14.12
N SER A 69 -8.48 -0.67 -13.98
CA SER A 69 -7.77 -1.29 -15.09
C SER A 69 -8.38 -2.63 -15.48
N PRO A 70 -8.31 -3.01 -16.76
CA PRO A 70 -8.77 -4.32 -17.22
C PRO A 70 -8.17 -5.47 -16.41
N LEU A 71 -9.00 -6.46 -16.05
CA LEU A 71 -8.59 -7.63 -15.24
C LEU A 71 -7.35 -8.38 -15.78
N ARG A 72 -7.08 -8.30 -17.08
CA ARG A 72 -5.87 -8.90 -17.68
C ARG A 72 -4.57 -8.28 -17.16
N TYR A 73 -4.58 -7.01 -16.78
CA TYR A 73 -3.41 -6.31 -16.25
C TYR A 73 -3.20 -6.64 -14.78
N SER A 74 -4.28 -6.65 -13.99
CA SER A 74 -4.19 -7.05 -12.58
C SER A 74 -3.80 -8.52 -12.39
N ARG A 75 -4.09 -9.41 -13.36
CA ARG A 75 -3.65 -10.81 -13.35
C ARG A 75 -2.13 -11.00 -13.49
N GLN A 76 -1.42 -10.00 -14.01
CA GLN A 76 0.04 -10.06 -14.11
C GLN A 76 0.71 -9.74 -12.77
N ILE A 77 -0.05 -9.16 -11.83
CA ILE A 77 0.44 -8.81 -10.50
C ILE A 77 0.36 -10.05 -9.60
N ALA A 78 1.52 -10.65 -9.28
CA ALA A 78 1.63 -11.71 -8.29
C ALA A 78 1.33 -11.20 -6.88
N GLY A 79 1.61 -9.92 -6.62
CA GLY A 79 1.28 -9.30 -5.35
C GLY A 79 1.75 -7.87 -5.22
N ALA A 80 1.38 -7.24 -4.11
CA ALA A 80 1.76 -5.86 -3.83
C ALA A 80 2.15 -5.59 -2.38
N VAL A 81 3.14 -4.72 -2.19
CA VAL A 81 3.56 -4.15 -0.91
C VAL A 81 3.27 -2.65 -0.94
N LEU A 82 2.35 -2.20 -0.08
CA LEU A 82 1.88 -0.82 -0.01
C LEU A 82 2.46 -0.16 1.25
N LEU A 83 3.47 0.68 1.08
CA LEU A 83 4.21 1.32 2.16
C LEU A 83 3.55 2.66 2.51
N ASP A 84 3.16 2.81 3.78
CA ASP A 84 2.60 4.02 4.37
C ASP A 84 1.56 4.75 3.46
N PRO A 85 0.48 4.08 3.01
CA PRO A 85 -0.46 4.69 2.06
C PRO A 85 -0.98 6.05 2.54
N ALA A 86 -0.98 7.03 1.64
CA ALA A 86 -1.26 8.42 1.99
C ALA A 86 -2.63 8.61 2.67
N ALA A 87 -2.67 9.56 3.60
CA ALA A 87 -3.87 9.92 4.35
C ALA A 87 -4.93 10.61 3.45
N PRO A 88 -6.22 10.62 3.84
CA PRO A 88 -7.30 11.19 3.04
C PRO A 88 -7.08 12.63 2.56
N ARG A 89 -6.40 13.44 3.39
CA ARG A 89 -6.08 14.84 3.06
C ARG A 89 -5.19 15.00 1.81
N GLU A 90 -4.49 13.94 1.41
CA GLU A 90 -3.51 13.99 0.31
C GLU A 90 -4.07 13.42 -1.00
N TRP A 91 -5.18 12.67 -0.95
CA TRP A 91 -5.83 12.09 -2.14
C TRP A 91 -6.23 13.12 -3.21
N PRO A 92 -6.62 14.36 -2.88
CA PRO A 92 -6.88 15.39 -3.90
C PRO A 92 -5.67 15.67 -4.80
N ARG A 93 -4.43 15.40 -4.37
CA ARG A 93 -3.22 15.50 -5.20
C ARG A 93 -3.20 14.49 -6.36
N LEU A 94 -4.05 13.46 -6.32
CA LEU A 94 -4.28 12.48 -7.38
C LEU A 94 -5.60 12.74 -8.13
N GLY A 95 -6.32 13.81 -7.80
CA GLY A 95 -7.69 14.03 -8.25
C GLY A 95 -8.71 13.05 -7.66
N LEU A 96 -8.40 12.45 -6.50
CA LEU A 96 -9.22 11.42 -5.87
C LEU A 96 -9.90 11.96 -4.60
N ALA A 97 -11.18 11.61 -4.41
CA ALA A 97 -11.95 11.96 -3.21
C ALA A 97 -12.04 10.82 -2.18
N SER A 98 -11.83 9.58 -2.62
CA SER A 98 -11.94 8.39 -1.78
C SER A 98 -10.97 7.30 -2.24
N THR A 99 -10.78 6.26 -1.44
CA THR A 99 -10.15 5.00 -1.86
C THR A 99 -11.19 3.99 -2.36
N PRO A 100 -10.78 2.97 -3.13
CA PRO A 100 -11.70 1.93 -3.58
C PRO A 100 -12.40 1.23 -2.41
N ALA A 101 -13.66 0.84 -2.64
CA ALA A 101 -14.49 0.16 -1.64
C ALA A 101 -14.36 -1.37 -1.67
N THR A 102 -13.64 -1.91 -2.66
CA THR A 102 -13.56 -3.34 -2.95
C THR A 102 -12.19 -3.94 -2.61
N PRO A 103 -12.12 -5.26 -2.37
CA PRO A 103 -10.85 -5.97 -2.21
C PRO A 103 -9.93 -5.81 -3.42
N LEU A 104 -8.61 -5.77 -3.19
CA LEU A 104 -7.64 -5.79 -4.30
C LEU A 104 -7.69 -7.15 -5.02
N PRO A 105 -7.49 -7.17 -6.35
CA PRO A 105 -7.59 -8.40 -7.15
C PRO A 105 -6.38 -9.33 -7.03
N PHE A 106 -5.41 -9.00 -6.16
CA PHE A 106 -4.18 -9.76 -5.92
C PHE A 106 -3.81 -9.73 -4.43
N PRO A 107 -2.98 -10.67 -3.95
CA PRO A 107 -2.45 -10.65 -2.60
C PRO A 107 -1.68 -9.35 -2.32
N SER A 108 -1.89 -8.74 -1.16
CA SER A 108 -1.22 -7.49 -0.81
C SER A 108 -0.89 -7.39 0.68
N LEU A 109 0.18 -6.63 0.98
CA LEU A 109 0.64 -6.29 2.33
C LEU A 109 0.71 -4.76 2.46
N LEU A 110 0.00 -4.20 3.44
CA LEU A 110 0.18 -2.79 3.83
C LEU A 110 1.18 -2.73 4.98
N VAL A 111 2.11 -1.78 4.89
CA VAL A 111 3.12 -1.55 5.92
C VAL A 111 2.96 -0.13 6.47
N ALA A 112 2.64 0.02 7.74
CA ALA A 112 2.60 1.33 8.40
C ALA A 112 4.00 1.73 8.86
N SER A 113 4.40 2.98 8.62
CA SER A 113 5.70 3.51 9.09
C SER A 113 5.76 3.64 10.62
N GLY A 114 4.62 3.80 11.28
CA GLY A 114 4.53 3.86 12.73
C GLY A 114 3.11 3.76 13.28
N ILE A 115 2.99 3.80 14.61
CA ILE A 115 1.72 3.67 15.33
C ILE A 115 0.71 4.76 14.93
N GLY A 116 1.18 6.00 14.71
CA GLY A 116 0.33 7.14 14.37
C GLY A 116 -0.43 6.99 13.04
N THR A 117 0.13 6.26 12.07
CA THR A 117 -0.53 6.00 10.78
C THR A 117 -1.26 4.65 10.75
N ALA A 118 -1.04 3.79 11.74
CA ALA A 118 -1.52 2.42 11.77
C ALA A 118 -3.04 2.30 11.67
N ALA A 119 -3.82 3.15 12.37
CA ALA A 119 -5.29 3.05 12.37
C ALA A 119 -5.90 3.25 10.98
N HIS A 120 -5.46 4.28 10.24
CA HIS A 120 -5.89 4.55 8.87
C HIS A 120 -5.51 3.39 7.94
N ILE A 121 -4.26 2.94 8.03
CA ILE A 121 -3.73 1.88 7.17
C ILE A 121 -4.42 0.54 7.48
N LEU A 122 -4.83 0.29 8.73
CA LEU A 122 -5.60 -0.89 9.12
C LEU A 122 -7.03 -0.86 8.55
N ALA A 123 -7.65 0.31 8.51
CA ALA A 123 -8.94 0.47 7.84
C ALA A 123 -8.83 0.17 6.33
N LEU A 124 -7.74 0.62 5.68
CA LEU A 124 -7.44 0.27 4.30
C LEU A 124 -7.19 -1.23 4.13
N ALA A 125 -6.39 -1.85 5.00
CA ALA A 125 -6.07 -3.28 4.94
C ALA A 125 -7.34 -4.14 5.05
N ALA A 126 -8.23 -3.80 5.98
CA ALA A 126 -9.51 -4.49 6.13
C ALA A 126 -10.39 -4.35 4.87
N ARG A 127 -10.47 -3.14 4.30
CA ARG A 127 -11.26 -2.84 3.11
C ARG A 127 -10.73 -3.56 1.86
N TRP A 128 -9.41 -3.57 1.70
CA TRP A 128 -8.74 -4.16 0.55
C TRP A 128 -8.44 -5.65 0.70
N ARG A 129 -8.79 -6.24 1.85
CA ARG A 129 -8.46 -7.64 2.25
C ARG A 129 -6.96 -7.94 2.17
N SER A 130 -6.17 -6.95 2.53
CA SER A 130 -4.72 -7.03 2.54
C SER A 130 -4.22 -7.47 3.92
N ARG A 131 -3.04 -8.08 3.93
CA ARG A 131 -2.26 -8.25 5.16
C ARG A 131 -1.77 -6.90 5.65
N PHE A 132 -1.43 -6.81 6.92
CA PHE A 132 -0.87 -5.60 7.54
C PHE A 132 0.35 -5.93 8.38
N ALA A 133 1.35 -5.05 8.36
CA ALA A 133 2.48 -5.06 9.29
C ALA A 133 2.86 -3.63 9.66
N THR A 134 3.54 -3.45 10.80
CA THR A 134 4.27 -2.22 11.09
C THR A 134 5.70 -2.32 10.57
N ARG A 135 6.32 -1.18 10.25
CA ARG A 135 7.71 -1.11 9.80
C ARG A 135 8.64 -1.75 10.82
N ASP A 136 8.48 -1.42 12.10
CA ASP A 136 9.28 -2.03 13.18
C ASP A 136 9.19 -3.56 13.19
N ALA A 137 8.00 -4.12 12.96
CA ALA A 137 7.80 -5.57 12.94
C ALA A 137 8.52 -6.27 11.77
N ILE A 138 8.72 -5.59 10.64
CA ILE A 138 9.46 -6.14 9.49
C ILE A 138 10.96 -5.79 9.53
N GLN A 139 11.33 -4.68 10.19
CA GLN A 139 12.71 -4.20 10.28
C GLN A 139 13.55 -5.01 11.26
N ASN A 140 12.94 -5.56 12.33
CA ASN A 140 13.64 -6.35 13.35
C ASN A 140 14.37 -7.60 12.79
N ASP A 141 14.13 -7.96 11.53
CA ASP A 141 14.74 -9.09 10.82
C ASP A 141 15.94 -8.67 9.93
N ILE A 142 16.24 -7.38 9.78
CA ILE A 142 17.32 -6.86 8.92
C ILE A 142 18.08 -5.70 9.60
N ALA A 143 19.37 -5.89 9.87
CA ALA A 143 20.24 -4.81 10.33
C ALA A 143 20.50 -3.78 9.20
N GLY A 144 19.93 -2.57 9.28
CA GLY A 144 20.28 -1.44 8.43
C GLY A 144 19.14 -0.46 8.17
N ASP A 145 19.46 0.85 8.13
CA ASP A 145 18.53 1.97 7.90
C ASP A 145 18.43 2.37 6.39
N SER A 146 18.82 1.48 5.48
CA SER A 146 18.77 1.80 4.05
C SER A 146 17.38 1.52 3.45
N THR A 147 17.00 2.30 2.44
CA THR A 147 15.77 2.07 1.64
C THR A 147 15.72 0.65 1.07
N GLU A 148 16.88 0.13 0.65
CA GLU A 148 17.04 -1.23 0.14
C GLU A 148 16.78 -2.30 1.22
N ALA A 149 17.26 -2.08 2.46
CA ALA A 149 16.98 -2.98 3.58
C ALA A 149 15.48 -3.00 3.90
N SER A 150 14.84 -1.83 3.93
CA SER A 150 13.40 -1.69 4.17
C SER A 150 12.57 -2.40 3.09
N LEU A 151 12.97 -2.26 1.82
CA LEU A 151 12.34 -2.96 0.70
C LEU A 151 12.47 -4.49 0.83
N ARG A 152 13.68 -4.98 1.10
CA ARG A 152 13.93 -6.42 1.28
C ARG A 152 13.14 -6.99 2.45
N ALA A 153 13.06 -6.27 3.56
CA ALA A 153 12.25 -6.65 4.72
C ALA A 153 10.76 -6.77 4.32
N ALA A 154 10.23 -5.79 3.58
CA ALA A 154 8.84 -5.80 3.19
C ALA A 154 8.52 -6.92 2.18
N LEU A 155 9.41 -7.19 1.22
CA LEU A 155 9.28 -8.31 0.29
C LEU A 155 9.36 -9.66 1.01
N ARG A 156 10.30 -9.84 1.95
CA ARG A 156 10.36 -11.05 2.78
C ARG A 156 9.09 -11.23 3.60
N ALA A 157 8.59 -10.19 4.24
CA ALA A 157 7.35 -10.24 5.01
C ALA A 157 6.15 -10.63 4.13
N PHE A 158 6.10 -10.13 2.88
CA PHE A 158 5.09 -10.51 1.92
C PHE A 158 5.19 -11.98 1.50
N LEU A 159 6.40 -12.47 1.21
CA LEU A 159 6.65 -13.85 0.77
C LEU A 159 6.60 -14.89 1.92
N ALA A 160 6.80 -14.47 3.16
CA ALA A 160 6.80 -15.35 4.32
C ALA A 160 5.41 -16.01 4.55
N PRO A 161 5.37 -17.31 4.90
CA PRO A 161 4.12 -17.98 5.26
C PRO A 161 3.43 -17.28 6.44
N ARG A 162 2.16 -16.91 6.24
CA ARG A 162 1.20 -16.29 7.20
C ARG A 162 1.79 -15.78 8.53
N ALA A 163 2.12 -14.50 8.58
CA ALA A 163 2.19 -13.69 9.81
C ALA A 163 0.79 -13.10 10.16
N PRO A 164 0.52 -12.72 11.42
CA PRO A 164 -0.75 -12.95 12.12
C PRO A 164 -1.96 -12.23 11.51
N SER A 165 -3.10 -12.88 11.67
CA SER A 165 -4.41 -12.41 11.25
C SER A 165 -4.87 -11.17 12.04
N ALA A 166 -5.80 -10.43 11.43
CA ALA A 166 -6.51 -9.25 11.96
C ALA A 166 -6.81 -9.20 13.48
N PRO A 167 -7.09 -10.29 14.23
CA PRO A 167 -7.29 -10.25 15.68
C PRO A 167 -6.12 -9.70 16.50
N THR A 168 -4.86 -10.05 16.20
CA THR A 168 -3.71 -9.55 16.98
C THR A 168 -3.55 -8.04 16.80
N LEU A 169 -3.86 -7.55 15.60
CA LEU A 169 -3.85 -6.12 15.28
C LEU A 169 -5.00 -5.36 15.91
N ARG A 170 -6.21 -5.90 15.93
CA ARG A 170 -7.33 -5.29 16.67
C ARG A 170 -6.98 -5.08 18.13
N ARG A 171 -6.23 -6.01 18.74
CA ARG A 171 -5.74 -5.89 20.11
C ARG A 171 -4.71 -4.78 20.27
N SER A 172 -3.68 -4.72 19.42
CA SER A 172 -2.68 -3.66 19.47
C SER A 172 -3.25 -2.26 19.17
N ILE A 173 -4.21 -2.13 18.24
CA ILE A 173 -4.93 -0.85 18.01
C ILE A 173 -5.75 -0.47 19.25
N ALA A 174 -6.45 -1.43 19.86
CA ALA A 174 -7.25 -1.18 21.06
C ALA A 174 -6.36 -0.76 22.26
N GLU A 175 -5.13 -1.27 22.33
CA GLU A 175 -4.14 -0.90 23.34
C GLU A 175 -3.51 0.48 23.09
N LEU A 176 -3.46 0.93 21.84
CA LEU A 176 -2.83 2.20 21.43
C LEU A 176 -3.80 3.39 21.33
N THR A 177 -5.10 3.15 21.50
CA THR A 177 -6.13 4.19 21.42
C THR A 177 -6.86 4.28 22.78
N PRO A 178 -6.87 5.42 23.51
CA PRO A 178 -7.92 5.63 24.51
C PRO A 178 -9.29 5.55 23.82
N PRO A 179 -10.38 5.11 24.48
CA PRO A 179 -11.49 4.46 23.79
C PRO A 179 -12.17 5.40 22.77
N LEU A 180 -11.90 5.19 21.48
CA LEU A 180 -12.58 5.82 20.33
C LEU A 180 -13.99 5.25 20.09
N ALA A 181 -14.60 4.60 21.09
CA ALA A 181 -15.97 4.11 21.01
C ALA A 181 -16.98 5.27 20.82
N SER A 182 -16.61 6.49 21.20
CA SER A 182 -17.50 7.66 21.22
C SER A 182 -17.61 8.42 19.90
N LEU A 183 -16.71 8.20 18.93
CA LEU A 183 -16.63 9.00 17.70
C LEU A 183 -17.17 8.30 16.45
N LEU A 184 -17.41 6.99 16.51
CA LEU A 184 -17.91 6.21 15.36
C LEU A 184 -19.42 5.91 15.42
N PHE A 185 -20.10 6.19 16.53
CA PHE A 185 -21.55 6.05 16.68
C PHE A 185 -22.20 7.36 17.16
N LYS A 186 -22.17 8.41 16.33
CA LYS A 186 -23.14 9.49 16.45
C LYS A 186 -24.19 9.29 15.35
N SER A 187 -25.25 8.56 15.67
CA SER A 187 -26.45 8.51 14.82
C SER A 187 -27.01 9.94 14.66
N PRO A 188 -27.50 10.31 13.48
CA PRO A 188 -28.20 11.58 13.32
C PRO A 188 -29.48 11.56 14.18
N PRO A 189 -29.90 12.70 14.76
CA PRO A 189 -31.16 12.77 15.48
C PRO A 189 -32.31 12.49 14.51
N ILE A 190 -33.12 11.49 14.85
CA ILE A 190 -34.46 11.33 14.29
C ILE A 190 -35.34 12.39 14.98
N ARG A 191 -36.12 13.09 14.16
CA ARG A 191 -37.00 14.24 14.48
C ARG A 191 -37.65 14.20 15.86
#